data_AF-A0A3P6P3D5-F1
#
_entry.id   AF-A0A3P6P3D5-F1
#
_cell.length_a   1.000
_cell.length_b   1.000
_cell.length_c   1.000
_cell.angle_alpha   90.00
_cell.angle_beta   90.00
_cell.angle_gamma   90.00
#
_symmetry.space_group_name_H-M   'P 1'
#
loop_
_entity.id
_entity.type
_entity.pdbx_description
1 polymer ?
#
loop_
_entity_poly.entity_id
_entity_poly.type
_entity_poly.pdbx_seq_one_letter_code
_entity_poly.pdbx_strand_id
1 'polypeptide(L)'
;MNECPLPTLRWCVTDYWEMEKCQSMRNAFAAQGIKPDLSCILGSTTIQCMGFIRDGFVDMMSVEAGDLYTAGRYFDLVPIVNEYAHSFFSILP
;
A
#
# COMPACT_ATOMS: atom_id res chain seq x y z
N MET A 1 0.19 -24.02 11.14
CA MET A 1 -0.24 -22.63 10.85
C MET A 1 0.83 -22.03 9.95
N ASN A 2 0.88 -22.46 8.68
CA ASN A 2 1.99 -22.13 7.76
C ASN A 2 1.51 -21.45 6.48
N GLU A 3 0.27 -20.95 6.46
CA GLU A 3 -0.35 -20.41 5.26
C GLU A 3 -0.96 -19.04 5.59
N CYS A 4 -0.59 -18.02 4.81
CA CYS A 4 -1.27 -16.73 4.85
C CYS A 4 -2.72 -16.93 4.40
N PRO A 5 -3.72 -16.47 5.16
CA PRO A 5 -5.13 -16.66 4.80
C PRO A 5 -5.52 -15.88 3.52
N LEU A 6 -4.72 -14.89 3.14
CA LEU A 6 -4.84 -14.15 1.88
C LEU A 6 -3.90 -14.77 0.85
N PRO A 7 -4.39 -15.31 -0.28
CA PRO A 7 -3.51 -15.87 -1.32
C PRO A 7 -2.79 -14.77 -2.12
N THR A 8 -3.40 -13.60 -2.27
CA THR A 8 -2.87 -12.47 -3.03
C THR A 8 -3.25 -11.16 -2.37
N LEU A 9 -2.30 -10.22 -2.32
CA LEU A 9 -2.45 -8.87 -1.82
C LEU A 9 -2.51 -7.90 -3.00
N ARG A 10 -3.65 -7.22 -3.17
CA ARG A 10 -3.90 -6.25 -4.23
C ARG A 10 -3.50 -4.85 -3.75
N TRP A 11 -2.39 -4.34 -4.27
CA TRP A 11 -1.87 -3.00 -4.02
C TRP A 11 -2.40 -2.01 -5.05
N CYS A 12 -3.13 -0.99 -4.61
CA CYS A 12 -3.57 0.12 -5.45
C CYS A 12 -2.48 1.19 -5.58
N VAL A 13 -2.14 1.54 -6.81
CA VAL A 13 -1.19 2.61 -7.19
C VAL A 13 -1.92 3.67 -8.00
N THR A 14 -1.40 4.89 -8.04
CA THR A 14 -2.10 6.04 -8.64
C THR A 14 -1.44 6.60 -9.90
N ASP A 15 -0.22 6.19 -10.19
CA ASP A 15 0.47 6.58 -11.42
C ASP A 15 1.23 5.43 -12.10
N TYR A 16 1.67 5.70 -13.33
CA TYR A 16 2.40 4.74 -14.17
C TYR A 16 3.73 4.31 -13.55
N TRP A 17 4.47 5.22 -12.93
CA TRP A 17 5.77 4.93 -12.32
C TRP A 17 5.63 4.12 -11.03
N GLU A 18 4.58 4.38 -10.25
CA GLU A 18 4.20 3.54 -9.12
C GLU A 18 3.79 2.13 -9.57
N MET A 19 3.08 2.01 -10.69
CA MET A 19 2.75 0.72 -11.29
C MET A 19 3.99 -0.09 -11.66
N GLU A 20 4.96 0.53 -12.34
CA GLU A 20 6.25 -0.10 -12.67
C GLU A 20 7.00 -0.55 -11.40
N LYS A 21 7.07 0.31 -10.37
CA LYS A 21 7.69 -0.03 -9.09
C LYS A 21 6.97 -1.19 -8.39
N CYS A 22 5.65 -1.17 -8.38
CA CYS A 22 4.83 -2.23 -7.78
C CYS A 22 5.07 -3.57 -8.49
N GLN A 23 5.14 -3.57 -9.82
CA GLN A 23 5.40 -4.79 -10.60
C GLN A 23 6.81 -5.33 -10.37
N SER A 24 7.81 -4.45 -10.29
CA SER A 24 9.18 -4.83 -9.94
C SER A 24 9.25 -5.47 -8.55
N MET A 25 8.62 -4.84 -7.57
CA MET A 25 8.51 -5.37 -6.19
C MET A 25 7.79 -6.71 -6.15
N ARG A 26 6.67 -6.87 -6.87
CA ARG A 26 5.96 -8.15 -7.01
C ARG A 26 6.90 -9.24 -7.50
N ASN A 27 7.66 -8.98 -8.56
CA ASN A 27 8.56 -9.96 -9.15
C ASN A 27 9.69 -10.32 -8.17
N ALA A 28 10.25 -9.33 -7.48
CA ALA A 28 11.29 -9.54 -6.47
C ALA A 28 10.76 -10.37 -5.27
N PHE A 29 9.56 -10.07 -4.78
CA PHE A 29 8.94 -10.81 -3.68
C PHE A 29 8.66 -12.26 -4.06
N ALA A 30 8.11 -12.49 -5.26
CA ALA A 30 7.87 -13.82 -5.79
C ALA A 30 9.18 -14.63 -5.91
N ALA A 31 10.27 -14.01 -6.38
CA ALA A 31 11.58 -14.66 -6.49
C ALA A 31 12.17 -15.06 -5.13
N GLN A 32 11.82 -14.36 -4.05
CA GLN A 32 12.23 -14.68 -2.68
C GLN A 32 11.22 -15.57 -1.94
N GLY A 33 10.13 -15.99 -2.59
CA GLY A 33 9.08 -16.79 -1.96
C GLY A 33 8.32 -16.04 -0.84
N ILE A 34 8.33 -14.71 -0.85
CA ILE A 34 7.60 -13.89 0.11
C ILE A 34 6.10 -14.01 -0.18
N LYS A 35 5.30 -14.32 0.84
CA LYS A 35 3.85 -14.43 0.77
C LYS A 35 3.16 -13.33 1.58
N PRO A 36 1.94 -12.91 1.19
CA PRO A 36 1.16 -13.34 0.02
C PRO A 36 1.75 -12.85 -1.32
N ASP A 37 1.30 -13.43 -2.44
CA ASP A 37 1.68 -12.92 -3.77
C ASP A 37 1.13 -11.51 -3.97
N LEU A 38 1.84 -10.65 -4.70
CA LEU A 38 1.41 -9.26 -4.91
C LEU A 38 0.68 -9.10 -6.25
N SER A 39 -0.35 -8.27 -6.30
CA SER A 39 -1.00 -7.79 -7.52
C SER A 39 -1.10 -6.27 -7.50
N CYS A 40 -0.93 -5.62 -8.65
CA CYS A 40 -0.91 -4.16 -8.76
C CYS A 40 -2.13 -3.68 -9.54
N ILE A 41 -2.90 -2.74 -8.98
CA ILE A 41 -4.12 -2.18 -9.58
C ILE A 41 -3.94 -0.68 -9.72
N LEU A 42 -4.22 -0.14 -10.92
CA LEU A 42 -4.11 1.29 -11.17
C LEU A 42 -5.44 1.99 -10.86
N GLY A 43 -5.43 2.90 -9.89
CA GLY A 43 -6.45 3.91 -9.68
C GLY A 43 -6.09 5.20 -10.41
N SER A 44 -7.08 5.96 -10.85
CA SER A 44 -6.91 7.29 -11.45
C SER A 44 -6.59 8.36 -10.42
N THR A 45 -6.95 8.16 -9.15
CA THR A 45 -6.69 9.09 -8.04
C THR A 45 -6.55 8.36 -6.72
N THR A 46 -5.91 9.01 -5.73
CA THR A 46 -5.84 8.53 -4.34
C THR A 46 -7.24 8.25 -3.78
N ILE A 47 -8.20 9.15 -4.01
CA ILE A 47 -9.60 8.99 -3.60
C ILE A 47 -10.24 7.73 -4.20
N GLN A 48 -9.95 7.40 -5.45
CA GLN A 48 -10.46 6.18 -6.06
C GLN A 48 -9.87 4.93 -5.40
N CYS A 49 -8.56 4.91 -5.11
CA CYS A 49 -7.94 3.81 -4.37
C CYS A 49 -8.55 3.65 -2.97
N MET A 50 -8.84 4.74 -2.25
CA MET A 50 -9.52 4.67 -0.94
C MET A 50 -10.91 4.03 -1.08
N GLY A 51 -11.68 4.43 -2.10
CA GLY A 51 -12.95 3.81 -2.44
C GLY A 51 -12.82 2.31 -2.76
N PHE A 52 -11.80 1.92 -3.52
CA PHE A 52 -11.54 0.51 -3.82
C PHE A 52 -11.22 -0.32 -2.59
N ILE A 53 -10.51 0.23 -1.59
CA ILE A 53 -10.26 -0.48 -0.33
C ILE A 53 -11.57 -0.67 0.42
N ARG A 54 -12.35 0.40 0.61
CA ARG A 54 -13.65 0.36 1.29
C ARG A 54 -14.60 -0.65 0.65
N ASP A 55 -14.62 -0.70 -0.68
CA ASP A 55 -15.51 -1.57 -1.45
C ASP A 55 -14.94 -2.99 -1.62
N GLY A 56 -13.73 -3.28 -1.12
CA GLY A 56 -13.11 -4.61 -1.14
C GLY A 56 -12.46 -5.02 -2.48
N PHE A 57 -12.26 -4.07 -3.40
CA PHE A 57 -11.60 -4.31 -4.70
C PHE A 57 -10.08 -4.38 -4.62
N VAL A 58 -9.48 -3.72 -3.64
CA VAL A 58 -8.04 -3.77 -3.35
C VAL A 58 -7.82 -3.89 -1.84
N ASP A 59 -6.64 -4.33 -1.44
CA ASP A 59 -6.35 -4.67 -0.04
C ASP A 59 -5.50 -3.59 0.66
N MET A 60 -4.69 -2.86 -0.11
CA MET A 60 -3.89 -1.78 0.44
C MET A 60 -3.50 -0.72 -0.60
N MET A 61 -3.07 0.43 -0.07
CA MET A 61 -2.47 1.54 -0.80
C MET A 61 -1.51 2.28 0.13
N SER A 62 -0.59 3.05 -0.44
CA SER A 62 0.13 4.08 0.32
C SER A 62 -0.72 5.35 0.38
N VAL A 63 -0.75 5.99 1.55
CA VAL A 63 -1.47 7.26 1.78
C VAL A 63 -0.49 8.25 2.39
N GLU A 64 -0.39 9.44 1.81
CA GLU A 64 0.42 10.52 2.37
C GLU A 64 -0.20 11.07 3.65
N ALA A 65 0.61 11.68 4.51
CA ALA A 65 0.16 12.20 5.80
C ALA A 65 -1.03 13.18 5.70
N GLY A 66 -1.08 13.99 4.63
CA GLY A 66 -2.17 14.95 4.39
C GLY A 66 -3.53 14.30 4.12
N ASP A 67 -3.54 13.07 3.62
CA ASP A 67 -4.74 12.35 3.21
C ASP A 67 -5.25 11.36 4.27
N LEU A 68 -4.48 11.12 5.34
CA LEU A 68 -4.85 10.18 6.41
C LEU A 68 -6.19 10.51 7.08
N TYR A 69 -6.44 11.80 7.35
CA TYR A 69 -7.73 12.21 7.92
C TYR A 69 -8.88 11.88 6.99
N THR A 70 -8.74 12.18 5.68
CA THR A 70 -9.76 11.89 4.67
C THR A 70 -10.00 10.38 4.55
N ALA A 71 -8.92 9.59 4.49
CA ALA A 71 -8.96 8.14 4.40
C ALA A 71 -9.73 7.51 5.57
N GLY A 72 -9.39 7.88 6.80
CA GLY A 72 -10.06 7.35 7.99
C GLY A 72 -11.49 7.88 8.16
N ARG A 73 -11.73 9.17 7.91
CA ARG A 73 -13.02 9.82 8.18
C ARG A 73 -14.11 9.49 7.16
N TYR A 74 -13.76 9.30 5.90
CA TYR A 74 -14.74 9.16 4.81
C TYR A 74 -14.73 7.79 4.12
N PHE A 75 -13.67 7.00 4.31
CA PHE A 75 -13.53 5.69 3.69
C PHE A 75 -13.33 4.56 4.71
N ASP A 76 -13.31 4.87 6.01
CA ASP A 76 -13.11 3.91 7.11
C ASP A 76 -11.80 3.10 6.99
N LEU A 77 -10.77 3.72 6.39
CA LEU A 77 -9.44 3.11 6.28
C LEU A 77 -8.70 3.19 7.61
N VAL A 78 -7.96 2.13 7.92
CA VAL A 78 -7.10 2.06 9.11
C VAL A 78 -5.63 1.95 8.66
N PRO A 79 -4.73 2.83 9.11
CA PRO A 79 -3.31 2.71 8.81
C PRO A 79 -2.72 1.49 9.55
N ILE A 80 -2.06 0.60 8.81
CA ILE A 80 -1.43 -0.63 9.36
C ILE A 80 0.10 -0.61 9.32
N VAL A 81 0.68 0.20 8.45
CA VAL A 81 2.12 0.34 8.23
C VAL A 81 2.41 1.82 8.01
N ASN A 82 3.53 2.30 8.55
CA ASN A 82 4.02 3.65 8.32
C ASN A 82 5.43 3.61 7.73
N GLU A 83 5.74 4.57 6.87
CA GLU A 83 7.12 4.86 6.52
C GLU A 83 7.86 5.44 7.74
N TYR A 84 9.10 5.01 7.93
CA TYR A 84 9.99 5.57 8.94
C TYR A 84 11.16 6.24 8.23
N ALA A 85 11.15 7.57 8.20
CA ALA A 85 12.34 8.31 7.83
C ALA A 85 13.31 8.25 9.00
N HIS A 86 14.48 7.62 8.79
CA HIS A 86 15.58 7.74 9.74
C HIS A 86 16.15 9.16 9.64
N SER A 87 15.45 10.10 10.27
CA SER A 87 15.97 11.42 10.51
C SER A 87 17.17 11.29 11.43
N PHE A 88 18.37 11.40 10.86
CA PHE A 88 19.57 11.82 11.58
C PHE A 88 19.38 13.30 11.98
N PHE A 89 18.28 13.62 12.68
CA PHE A 89 18.14 14.87 13.42
C PHE A 89 19.05 14.69 14.63
N SER A 90 20.32 15.05 14.46
CA SER A 90 21.18 15.43 15.56
C SER A 90 20.55 16.65 16.25
N ILE A 91 19.53 16.41 17.07
CA ILE A 91 19.25 17.23 18.24
C ILE A 91 20.02 16.56 19.37
N LEU A 92 21.29 16.91 19.46
CA LEU A 92 22.14 16.72 20.62
C LEU A 92 23.29 17.71 20.47
N PRO A 93 23.48 18.56 21.49
CA PRO A 93 22.86 19.88 21.65
C PRO A 93 23.13 20.88 20.50
#